data_AF-A0A521L4U1-F1
#
_entry.id   AF-A0A521L4U1-F1
#
_cell.length_a   1.000
_cell.length_b   1.000
_cell.length_c   1.000
_cell.angle_alpha   90.00
_cell.angle_beta   90.00
_cell.angle_gamma   90.00
#
_symmetry.space_group_name_H-M   'P 1'
#
loop_
_entity.id
_entity.type
_entity.pdbx_description
1 polymer ?
#
loop_
_entity_poly.entity_id
_entity_poly.type
_entity_poly.pdbx_seq_one_letter_code
_entity_poly.pdbx_strand_id
1 'polypeptide(L)'
;MRTGKGFLIIGDGRKLPLEYRFGNSFGDVRSGHLHLDTSRLDPAAYTGPLRMRCDDGADIELLVVQYSDRHLTITGRLVSDGPDAR
;
A
#
# COMPACT_ATOMS: atom_id res chain seq x y z
N MET A 1 8.66 -10.30 9.50
CA MET A 1 7.66 -10.36 8.41
C MET A 1 6.28 -10.07 9.00
N ARG A 2 5.59 -9.02 8.53
CA ARG A 2 4.24 -8.64 8.99
C ARG A 2 3.25 -8.87 7.86
N THR A 3 2.20 -9.65 8.12
CA THR A 3 1.17 -9.96 7.13
C THR A 3 -0.21 -9.56 7.64
N GLY A 4 -1.14 -9.31 6.74
CA GLY A 4 -2.50 -8.91 7.11
C GLY A 4 -3.32 -8.53 5.90
N LYS A 5 -4.47 -7.91 6.17
CA LYS A 5 -5.45 -7.47 5.17
C LYS A 5 -5.67 -5.98 5.26
N GLY A 6 -6.17 -5.41 4.17
CA GLY A 6 -6.51 -4.00 4.11
C GLY A 6 -7.03 -3.60 2.75
N PHE A 7 -6.97 -2.30 2.46
CA PHE A 7 -7.42 -1.74 1.20
C PHE A 7 -6.39 -0.76 0.64
N LEU A 8 -6.10 -0.88 -0.66
CA LEU A 8 -5.36 0.13 -1.41
C LEU A 8 -6.34 1.17 -1.95
N ILE A 9 -6.00 2.43 -1.75
CA ILE A 9 -6.69 3.59 -2.31
C ILE A 9 -5.85 4.05 -3.50
N ILE A 10 -6.34 3.81 -4.71
CA ILE A 10 -5.67 4.22 -5.95
C ILE A 10 -6.05 5.65 -6.34
N GLY A 11 -5.34 6.25 -7.30
CA GLY A 11 -5.46 7.67 -7.63
C GLY A 11 -6.87 8.14 -8.03
N ASP A 12 -7.72 7.23 -8.52
CA ASP A 12 -9.13 7.51 -8.84
C ASP A 12 -10.09 7.38 -7.64
N GLY A 13 -9.56 7.13 -6.44
CA GLY A 13 -10.32 7.00 -5.20
C GLY A 13 -10.93 5.62 -4.95
N ARG A 14 -10.83 4.67 -5.89
CA ARG A 14 -11.31 3.29 -5.67
C ARG A 14 -10.52 2.62 -4.54
N LYS A 15 -11.25 1.82 -3.76
CA LYS A 15 -10.70 0.98 -2.69
C LYS A 15 -10.62 -0.46 -3.16
N LEU A 16 -9.42 -1.01 -3.17
CA LEU A 16 -9.15 -2.37 -3.63
C LEU A 16 -8.75 -3.23 -2.43
N PRO A 17 -9.53 -4.27 -2.08
CA PRO A 17 -9.16 -5.18 -1.00
C PRO A 17 -7.88 -5.93 -1.38
N LEU A 18 -7.01 -6.13 -0.39
CA LEU A 18 -5.73 -6.80 -0.59
C LEU A 18 -5.27 -7.56 0.64
N GLU A 19 -4.32 -8.46 0.43
CA GLU A 19 -3.50 -9.03 1.48
C GLU A 19 -2.07 -8.49 1.34
N TYR A 20 -1.43 -8.10 2.44
CA TYR A 20 -0.06 -7.60 2.40
C TYR A 20 0.92 -8.55 3.08
N ARG A 21 2.16 -8.52 2.61
CA ARG A 21 3.31 -9.21 3.20
C ARG A 21 4.50 -8.27 3.23
N PHE A 22 4.77 -7.66 4.38
CA PHE A 22 5.92 -6.78 4.58
C PHE A 22 7.14 -7.61 4.99
N GLY A 23 8.19 -7.51 4.17
CA GLY A 23 9.48 -8.17 4.39
C GLY A 23 10.36 -7.38 5.35
N ASN A 24 10.33 -6.04 5.26
CA ASN A 24 11.08 -5.14 6.12
C ASN A 24 10.14 -4.21 6.89
N SER A 25 10.45 -3.98 8.17
CA SER A 25 9.73 -3.07 9.06
C SER A 25 10.75 -2.33 9.93
N PHE A 26 11.66 -1.59 9.29
CA PHE A 26 12.65 -0.79 10.00
C PHE A 26 12.10 0.62 10.24
N GLY A 27 11.88 0.98 11.50
CA GLY A 27 11.20 2.21 11.88
C GLY A 27 9.82 2.31 11.22
N ASP A 28 9.56 3.43 10.55
CA ASP A 28 8.30 3.71 9.86
C ASP A 28 8.26 3.16 8.43
N VAL A 29 9.38 2.68 7.89
CA VAL A 29 9.43 2.17 6.52
C VAL A 29 8.74 0.82 6.42
N ARG A 30 7.93 0.66 5.38
CA ARG A 30 7.23 -0.57 5.02
C ARG A 30 7.57 -0.93 3.58
N SER A 31 8.19 -2.08 3.38
CA SER A 31 8.48 -2.61 2.04
C SER A 31 8.04 -4.06 1.96
N GLY A 32 7.47 -4.46 0.83
CA GLY A 32 6.97 -5.81 0.64
C GLY A 32 6.02 -5.93 -0.53
N HIS A 33 5.10 -6.88 -0.43
CA HIS A 33 4.18 -7.21 -1.51
C HIS A 33 2.72 -7.01 -1.09
N LEU A 34 1.93 -6.48 -2.02
CA LEU A 34 0.47 -6.43 -1.94
C LEU A 34 -0.09 -7.46 -2.91
N HIS A 35 -0.94 -8.36 -2.43
CA HIS A 35 -1.63 -9.37 -3.22
C HIS A 35 -3.06 -8.90 -3.47
N LEU A 36 -3.36 -8.61 -4.73
CA LEU A 36 -4.66 -8.20 -5.24
C LEU A 36 -4.74 -8.52 -6.73
N ASP A 37 -5.95 -8.66 -7.25
CA ASP A 37 -6.17 -8.79 -8.69
C ASP A 37 -6.00 -7.42 -9.35
N THR A 38 -4.95 -7.29 -10.15
CA THR A 38 -4.61 -6.06 -10.89
C THR A 38 -4.89 -6.18 -12.38
N SER A 39 -5.43 -7.32 -12.84
CA SER A 39 -5.62 -7.63 -14.27
C SER A 39 -6.52 -6.64 -15.01
N ARG A 40 -7.35 -5.90 -14.26
CA ARG A 40 -8.31 -4.90 -14.78
C ARG A 40 -7.92 -3.46 -14.43
N LEU A 41 -6.74 -3.25 -13.87
CA LEU A 41 -6.28 -1.94 -13.42
C LEU A 41 -5.34 -1.35 -14.46
N ASP A 42 -5.63 -0.13 -14.87
CA ASP A 42 -4.73 0.66 -15.71
C ASP A 42 -3.42 0.89 -14.93
N PRO A 43 -2.24 0.55 -15.47
CA PRO A 43 -0.96 0.85 -14.84
C PRO A 43 -0.78 2.33 -14.44
N ALA A 44 -1.43 3.25 -15.15
CA ALA A 44 -1.46 4.67 -14.81
C ALA A 44 -2.04 4.95 -13.42
N ALA A 45 -2.93 4.08 -12.92
CA ALA A 45 -3.54 4.19 -11.58
C ALA A 45 -2.53 4.01 -10.43
N TYR A 46 -1.33 3.49 -10.73
CA TYR A 46 -0.23 3.35 -9.77
C TYR A 46 0.79 4.50 -9.83
N THR A 47 0.54 5.52 -10.65
CA THR A 47 1.47 6.64 -10.81
C THR A 47 1.40 7.53 -9.57
N GLY A 48 2.54 7.68 -8.90
CA GLY A 48 2.69 8.57 -7.75
C GLY A 48 2.32 7.93 -6.40
N PRO A 49 2.28 8.73 -5.33
CA PRO A 49 1.99 8.26 -3.98
C PRO A 49 0.57 7.72 -3.87
N LEU A 50 0.45 6.48 -3.39
CA LEU A 50 -0.82 5.84 -3.06
C LEU A 50 -0.96 5.71 -1.55
N ARG A 51 -2.19 5.49 -1.09
CA ARG A 51 -2.48 5.22 0.32
C ARG A 51 -3.01 3.81 0.48
N MET A 52 -2.56 3.13 1.52
CA MET A 52 -3.10 1.85 1.95
C MET A 52 -3.52 1.96 3.40
N ARG A 53 -4.69 1.42 3.72
CA ARG A 53 -5.15 1.26 5.11
C ARG A 53 -5.18 -0.21 5.49
N CYS A 54 -4.47 -0.57 6.54
CA CYS A 54 -4.49 -1.90 7.14
C CYS A 54 -5.73 -2.06 8.02
N ASP A 55 -6.20 -3.29 8.17
CA ASP A 55 -7.31 -3.63 9.09
C ASP A 55 -6.95 -3.38 10.56
N ASP A 56 -5.65 -3.36 10.90
CA ASP A 56 -5.16 -2.99 12.23
C ASP A 56 -5.14 -1.48 12.49
N GLY A 57 -5.66 -0.68 11.56
CA GLY A 57 -5.82 0.77 11.69
C GLY A 57 -4.61 1.58 11.23
N ALA A 58 -3.51 0.94 10.82
CA ALA A 58 -2.35 1.65 10.27
C ALA A 58 -2.63 2.20 8.87
N ASP A 59 -2.20 3.44 8.62
CA ASP A 59 -2.16 4.03 7.28
C ASP A 59 -0.71 4.05 6.76
N ILE A 60 -0.55 3.73 5.48
CA ILE A 60 0.74 3.67 4.79
C ILE A 60 0.64 4.51 3.52
N GLU A 61 1.54 5.47 3.38
CA GLU A 61 1.81 6.14 2.12
C GLU A 61 2.89 5.34 1.38
N LEU A 62 2.63 4.94 0.13
CA LEU A 62 3.49 4.02 -0.60
C LEU A 62 3.64 4.39 -2.08
N LEU A 63 4.70 3.86 -2.68
CA LEU A 63 4.97 3.84 -4.10
C LEU A 63 5.03 2.39 -4.58
N VAL A 64 4.50 2.16 -5.78
CA VAL A 64 4.63 0.88 -6.48
C VAL A 64 5.97 0.87 -7.23
N VAL A 65 6.85 -0.05 -6.87
CA VAL A 65 8.17 -0.23 -7.52
C VAL A 65 8.14 -1.29 -8.62
N GLN A 66 7.23 -2.25 -8.51
CA GLN A 66 6.99 -3.26 -9.54
C GLN A 66 5.53 -3.70 -9.47
N TYR A 67 4.93 -4.02 -10.62
CA TYR A 67 3.59 -4.58 -10.69
C TYR A 67 3.57 -5.85 -11.56
N SER A 68 2.57 -6.68 -11.29
CA SER A 68 2.15 -7.84 -12.08
C SER A 68 0.65 -8.01 -11.90
N ASP A 69 0.04 -8.93 -12.64
CA ASP A 69 -1.41 -9.23 -12.58
C ASP A 69 -1.90 -9.74 -11.22
N ARG A 70 -1.00 -10.16 -10.33
CA ARG A 70 -1.35 -10.83 -9.06
C ARG A 70 -0.71 -10.21 -7.81
N HIS A 71 0.27 -9.36 -7.99
CA HIS A 71 0.93 -8.69 -6.89
C HIS A 71 1.61 -7.39 -7.31
N LEU A 72 1.69 -6.47 -6.36
CA LEU A 72 2.47 -5.24 -6.42
C LEU A 72 3.63 -5.36 -5.44
N THR A 73 4.83 -4.94 -5.83
CA THR A 73 5.94 -4.70 -4.90
C THR A 73 5.94 -3.22 -4.56
N ILE A 74 6.00 -2.92 -3.27
CA ILE A 74 5.86 -1.56 -2.75
C ILE A 74 7.03 -1.18 -1.85
N THR A 75 7.24 0.13 -1.75
CA THR A 75 7.97 0.76 -0.66
C THR A 75 7.18 1.95 -0.16
N GLY A 76 7.18 2.18 1.14
CA GLY A 76 6.36 3.21 1.75
C GLY A 76 6.72 3.45 3.20
N ARG A 77 5.93 4.28 3.85
CA ARG A 77 6.08 4.63 5.26
C ARG A 77 4.73 4.69 5.96
N LEU A 78 4.72 4.41 7.26
CA LEU A 78 3.57 4.69 8.10
C LEU A 78 3.26 6.19 8.06
N VAL A 79 1.98 6.51 7.93
CA VAL A 79 1.48 7.87 8.18
C VAL A 79 1.23 7.95 9.67
N SER A 80 2.17 8.54 10.40
CA SER A 80 1.93 8.93 11.78
C SER A 80 0.90 10.06 11.75
N ASP A 81 -0.26 9.86 12.37
CA ASP A 81 -1.15 10.96 12.75
C ASP A 81 -0.41 11.74 13.84
N GLY A 82 0.50 12.61 13.42
CA GLY A 82 1.19 13.53 14.29
C GLY A 82 0.28 14.74 14.55
N PRO A 83 0.23 15.28 15.78
CA PRO A 83 -0.58 16.45 16.11
C PRO A 83 -0.17 17.75 15.37
N ASP A 84 0.88 17.72 14.54
CA ASP A 84 1.44 18.87 13.79
C ASP A 84 0.94 18.99 12.34
N ALA A 85 -0.29 18.56 12.04
CA ALA A 85 -0.91 18.70 10.72
C ALA A 85 -2.03 19.76 10.67
N ARG A 86 -1.95 20.82 11.49
CA ARG A 86 -2.87 21.97 11.45
C ARG A 86 -2.14 23.30 11.57
#